data_AF-A0A4V2HUY9-F1
#
_entry.id   AF-A0A4V2HUY9-F1
#
_cell.length_a   1.000
_cell.length_b   1.000
_cell.length_c   1.000
_cell.angle_alpha   90.00
_cell.angle_beta   90.00
_cell.angle_gamma   90.00
#
_symmetry.space_group_name_H-M   'P 1'
#
loop_
_entity.id
_entity.type
_entity.pdbx_description
1 polymer ?
#
loop_
_entity_poly.entity_id
_entity_poly.type
_entity_poly.pdbx_seq_one_letter_code
_entity_poly.pdbx_strand_id
1 'polypeptide(L)'
;MPILKNPKHERVAQELAKGRSAAQAHIEAGYKANRHNASALARTQPIKTRVSELLEKRERADAKATDKAVEKLALTKEWVMGKLIENVERALQARRVRGEAGEEQGEYQYEGSVANRALELLGKELGMFINRKEVGKPGEFEGMTDEELDAQIEELLSRGTTGEGAQGTGATRPKKGILKPH
;
A
#
# COMPACT_ATOMS: atom_id res chain seq x y z
N MET A 1 -5.41 -35.49 3.73
CA MET A 1 -6.85 -35.63 4.05
C MET A 1 -7.46 -36.55 3.02
N PRO A 2 -8.07 -37.67 3.44
CA PRO A 2 -8.67 -38.63 2.51
C PRO A 2 -9.89 -38.05 1.81
N ILE A 3 -10.02 -38.34 0.51
CA ILE A 3 -11.20 -37.98 -0.29
C ILE A 3 -12.43 -38.82 0.11
N LEU A 4 -13.64 -38.33 -0.16
CA LEU A 4 -14.84 -39.13 0.05
C LEU A 4 -14.82 -40.39 -0.84
N LYS A 5 -15.26 -41.54 -0.30
CA LYS A 5 -15.30 -42.83 -1.01
C LYS A 5 -16.13 -42.80 -2.29
N ASN A 6 -17.19 -42.00 -2.33
CA ASN A 6 -18.02 -41.80 -3.52
C ASN A 6 -17.49 -40.60 -4.33
N PRO A 7 -16.97 -40.81 -5.55
CA PRO A 7 -16.44 -39.72 -6.38
C PRO A 7 -17.47 -38.63 -6.70
N LYS A 8 -18.75 -38.99 -6.83
CA LYS A 8 -19.81 -37.98 -7.07
C LYS A 8 -20.06 -37.12 -5.83
N HIS A 9 -19.97 -37.68 -4.63
CA HIS A 9 -20.11 -36.91 -3.39
C HIS A 9 -18.92 -35.97 -3.20
N GLU A 10 -17.71 -36.45 -3.51
CA GLU A 10 -16.51 -35.60 -3.51
C GLU A 10 -16.66 -34.43 -4.48
N ARG A 11 -17.18 -34.68 -5.70
CA ARG A 11 -17.42 -33.60 -6.66
C ARG A 11 -18.47 -32.61 -6.17
N VAL A 12 -19.58 -33.07 -5.58
CA VAL A 12 -20.57 -32.17 -4.95
C VAL A 12 -19.91 -31.29 -3.88
N ALA A 13 -19.08 -31.86 -3.00
CA ALA A 13 -18.38 -31.09 -1.97
C ALA A 13 -17.41 -30.05 -2.57
N GLN A 14 -16.68 -30.40 -3.62
CA GLN A 14 -15.79 -29.47 -4.33
C GLN A 14 -16.55 -28.30 -4.96
N GLU A 15 -17.70 -28.56 -5.60
CA GLU A 15 -18.49 -27.51 -6.24
C GLU A 15 -19.19 -26.60 -5.24
N LEU A 16 -19.65 -27.15 -4.10
CA LEU A 16 -20.16 -26.35 -2.99
C LEU A 16 -19.07 -25.46 -2.39
N ALA A 17 -17.84 -25.96 -2.21
CA ALA A 17 -16.72 -25.17 -1.71
C ALA A 17 -16.30 -24.05 -2.67
N LYS A 18 -16.64 -24.15 -3.96
CA LYS A 18 -16.47 -23.08 -4.97
C LYS A 18 -17.61 -22.04 -4.94
N GLY A 19 -18.61 -22.20 -4.07
CA GLY A 19 -19.74 -21.28 -3.92
C GLY A 19 -20.93 -21.57 -4.85
N ARG A 20 -20.96 -22.73 -5.52
CA ARG A 20 -22.10 -23.10 -6.37
C ARG A 20 -23.29 -23.52 -5.51
N SER A 21 -24.50 -23.32 -6.04
CA SER A 21 -25.71 -23.79 -5.36
C SER A 21 -25.78 -25.33 -5.32
N ALA A 22 -26.48 -25.91 -4.34
CA ALA A 22 -26.62 -27.36 -4.24
C ALA A 22 -27.16 -28.01 -5.53
N ALA A 23 -28.10 -27.35 -6.21
CA ALA A 23 -28.64 -27.84 -7.48
C ALA A 23 -27.58 -27.87 -8.60
N GLN A 24 -26.76 -26.82 -8.71
CA GLN A 24 -25.66 -26.75 -9.68
C GLN A 24 -24.58 -27.79 -9.36
N ALA A 25 -24.13 -27.85 -8.11
CA ALA A 25 -23.13 -28.81 -7.67
C ALA A 25 -23.55 -30.27 -7.93
N HIS A 26 -24.85 -30.58 -7.77
CA HIS A 26 -25.42 -31.89 -8.04
C HIS A 26 -25.41 -32.23 -9.54
N ILE A 27 -25.78 -31.28 -10.40
CA ILE A 27 -25.75 -31.46 -11.86
C ILE A 27 -24.31 -31.65 -12.35
N GLU A 28 -23.39 -30.83 -11.88
CA GLU A 28 -21.97 -30.87 -12.26
C GLU A 28 -21.24 -32.10 -11.73
N ALA A 29 -21.70 -32.67 -10.61
CA ALA A 29 -21.28 -33.98 -10.14
C ALA A 29 -21.81 -35.15 -11.00
N GLY A 30 -22.66 -34.87 -12.01
CA GLY A 30 -23.19 -35.85 -12.93
C GLY A 30 -24.42 -36.59 -12.41
N TYR A 31 -25.22 -35.93 -11.57
CA TYR A 31 -26.57 -36.40 -11.23
C TYR A 31 -27.62 -35.75 -12.13
N LYS A 32 -28.77 -36.42 -12.28
CA LYS A 32 -29.94 -35.80 -12.91
C LYS A 32 -30.40 -34.59 -12.10
N ALA A 33 -30.92 -33.57 -12.78
CA ALA A 33 -31.45 -32.37 -12.14
C ALA A 33 -32.60 -32.73 -11.20
N ASN A 34 -32.37 -32.60 -9.89
CA ASN A 34 -33.39 -32.78 -8.87
C ASN A 34 -33.00 -31.95 -7.64
N ARG A 35 -33.73 -30.85 -7.41
CA ARG A 35 -33.40 -29.88 -6.36
C ARG A 35 -33.58 -30.46 -4.95
N HIS A 36 -34.57 -31.33 -4.75
CA HIS A 36 -34.82 -31.95 -3.45
C HIS A 36 -33.69 -32.89 -3.05
N ASN A 37 -33.29 -33.78 -3.97
CA ASN A 37 -32.17 -34.70 -3.75
C ASN A 37 -30.85 -33.94 -3.60
N ALA A 38 -30.62 -32.92 -4.41
CA ALA A 38 -29.44 -32.07 -4.31
C ALA A 38 -29.33 -31.42 -2.93
N SER A 39 -30.44 -30.86 -2.43
CA SER A 39 -30.45 -30.24 -1.10
C SER A 39 -30.30 -31.26 0.03
N ALA A 40 -30.90 -32.44 -0.09
CA ALA A 40 -30.76 -33.50 0.91
C ALA A 40 -29.31 -33.99 0.98
N LEU A 41 -28.69 -34.25 -0.18
CA LEU A 41 -27.30 -34.70 -0.28
C LEU A 41 -26.33 -33.65 0.29
N ALA A 42 -26.49 -32.38 -0.07
CA ALA A 42 -25.66 -31.29 0.44
C ALA A 42 -25.73 -31.13 1.98
N ARG A 43 -26.81 -31.55 2.62
CA ARG A 43 -26.98 -31.48 4.08
C ARG A 43 -26.38 -32.67 4.83
N THR A 44 -25.96 -33.73 4.13
CA THR A 44 -25.38 -34.91 4.78
C THR A 44 -24.07 -34.57 5.49
N GLN A 45 -23.82 -35.21 6.63
CA GLN A 45 -22.65 -34.93 7.46
C GLN A 45 -21.32 -35.09 6.68
N PRO A 46 -21.10 -36.16 5.88
CA PRO A 46 -19.84 -36.32 5.15
C PRO A 46 -19.55 -35.19 4.16
N ILE A 47 -20.58 -34.66 3.48
CA ILE A 47 -20.40 -33.57 2.53
C ILE A 47 -20.14 -32.25 3.27
N LYS A 48 -20.88 -31.97 4.35
CA LYS A 48 -20.65 -30.78 5.17
C LYS A 48 -19.22 -30.74 5.73
N THR A 49 -18.77 -31.83 6.34
CA THR A 49 -17.41 -31.96 6.86
C THR A 49 -16.39 -31.73 5.74
N ARG A 50 -16.61 -32.35 4.57
CA ARG A 50 -15.71 -32.20 3.44
C ARG A 50 -15.64 -30.77 2.89
N VAL A 51 -16.77 -30.07 2.82
CA VAL A 51 -16.81 -28.66 2.41
C VAL A 51 -16.02 -27.79 3.39
N SER A 52 -16.19 -28.01 4.71
CA SER A 52 -15.42 -27.30 5.74
C SER A 52 -13.91 -27.50 5.55
N GLU A 53 -13.46 -28.75 5.37
CA GLU A 53 -12.05 -29.06 5.14
C GLU A 53 -11.49 -28.35 3.89
N LEU A 54 -12.27 -28.30 2.80
CA LEU A 54 -11.87 -27.66 1.55
C LEU A 54 -11.77 -26.13 1.70
N LEU A 55 -12.71 -25.53 2.43
CA LEU A 55 -12.70 -24.09 2.73
C LEU A 55 -11.51 -23.72 3.63
N GLU A 56 -11.27 -24.47 4.72
CA GLU A 56 -10.12 -24.26 5.58
C GLU A 56 -8.79 -24.43 4.83
N LYS A 57 -8.70 -25.43 3.94
CA LYS A 57 -7.50 -25.62 3.10
C LYS A 57 -7.28 -24.41 2.20
N ARG A 58 -8.34 -23.85 1.62
CA ARG A 58 -8.27 -22.66 0.77
C ARG A 58 -7.84 -21.45 1.59
N GLU A 59 -8.47 -21.22 2.74
CA GLU A 59 -8.12 -20.12 3.64
C GLU A 59 -6.65 -20.17 4.08
N ARG A 60 -6.14 -21.36 4.46
CA ARG A 60 -4.71 -21.52 4.79
C ARG A 60 -3.79 -21.25 3.60
N ALA A 61 -4.21 -21.59 2.38
CA ALA A 61 -3.44 -21.30 1.17
C ALA A 61 -3.47 -19.80 0.83
N ASP A 62 -4.62 -19.15 0.99
CA ASP A 62 -4.82 -17.72 0.77
C ASP A 62 -4.03 -16.91 1.81
N ALA A 63 -4.07 -17.28 3.10
CA ALA A 63 -3.26 -16.67 4.16
C ALA A 63 -1.74 -16.77 3.87
N LYS A 64 -1.28 -17.94 3.44
CA LYS A 64 0.13 -18.12 3.05
C LYS A 64 0.50 -17.31 1.80
N ALA A 65 -0.44 -17.06 0.90
CA ALA A 65 -0.25 -16.21 -0.26
C ALA A 65 -0.22 -14.73 0.11
N THR A 66 -1.08 -14.29 1.05
CA THR A 66 -1.06 -12.93 1.59
C THR A 66 0.21 -12.66 2.35
N ASP A 67 0.71 -13.59 3.17
CA ASP A 67 1.96 -13.42 3.91
C ASP A 67 3.15 -13.25 2.96
N LYS A 68 3.22 -14.06 1.91
CA LYS A 68 4.25 -13.90 0.85
C LYS A 68 4.10 -12.62 0.04
N ALA A 69 2.86 -12.15 -0.16
CA ALA A 69 2.61 -10.87 -0.82
C ALA A 69 3.04 -9.71 0.08
N VAL A 70 2.78 -9.79 1.39
CA VAL A 70 3.26 -8.83 2.39
C VAL A 70 4.78 -8.87 2.50
N GLU A 71 5.45 -10.03 2.44
CA GLU A 71 6.92 -10.11 2.38
C GLU A 71 7.50 -9.49 1.10
N LYS A 72 6.84 -9.69 -0.06
CA LYS A 72 7.24 -9.03 -1.32
C LYS A 72 6.90 -7.54 -1.34
N LEU A 73 5.88 -7.13 -0.60
CA LEU A 73 5.49 -5.74 -0.35
C LEU A 73 6.16 -5.15 0.89
N ALA A 74 6.97 -5.93 1.62
CA ALA A 74 7.82 -5.46 2.70
C ALA A 74 8.98 -4.76 2.03
N LEU A 75 8.68 -3.57 1.51
CA LEU A 75 9.61 -2.62 0.95
C LEU A 75 10.69 -2.41 1.99
N THR A 76 11.85 -3.01 1.78
CA THR A 76 12.97 -2.79 2.69
C THR A 76 13.42 -1.34 2.53
N LYS A 77 13.97 -0.76 3.60
CA LYS A 77 14.52 0.59 3.57
C LYS A 77 15.54 0.73 2.43
N GLU A 78 16.37 -0.30 2.23
CA GLU A 78 17.34 -0.39 1.14
C GLU A 78 16.68 -0.34 -0.24
N TRP A 79 15.57 -1.05 -0.43
CA TRP A 79 14.85 -1.05 -1.70
C TRP A 79 14.26 0.33 -2.02
N VAL A 80 13.63 0.97 -1.04
CA VAL A 80 13.02 2.30 -1.21
C VAL A 80 14.10 3.34 -1.52
N MET A 81 15.21 3.35 -0.78
CA MET A 81 16.34 4.23 -1.04
C MET A 81 16.94 3.97 -2.44
N GLY A 82 17.10 2.71 -2.83
CA GLY A 82 17.57 2.33 -4.16
C GLY A 82 16.66 2.85 -5.28
N LYS A 83 15.34 2.80 -5.10
CA LYS A 83 14.38 3.35 -6.07
C LYS A 83 14.39 4.88 -6.15
N LEU A 84 14.61 5.56 -5.03
CA LEU A 84 14.76 7.02 -5.03
C LEU A 84 16.02 7.45 -5.78
N ILE A 85 17.14 6.73 -5.62
CA ILE A 85 18.38 6.98 -6.35
C ILE A 85 18.18 6.77 -7.86
N GLU A 86 17.59 5.64 -8.26
CA GLU A 86 17.27 5.35 -9.68
C GLU A 86 16.37 6.44 -10.29
N ASN A 87 15.44 6.98 -9.51
CA ASN A 87 14.56 8.07 -9.95
C ASN A 87 15.32 9.39 -10.13
N VAL A 88 16.26 9.72 -9.24
CA VAL A 88 17.16 10.88 -9.40
C VAL A 88 17.98 10.71 -10.67
N GLU A 89 18.64 9.57 -10.84
CA GLU A 89 19.47 9.30 -12.01
C GLU A 89 18.69 9.47 -13.32
N ARG A 90 17.47 8.94 -13.39
CA ARG A 90 16.60 9.09 -14.56
C ARG A 90 16.15 10.53 -14.79
N ALA A 91 15.76 11.25 -13.75
CA ALA A 91 15.33 12.65 -13.87
C ALA A 91 16.49 13.59 -14.28
N LEU A 92 17.73 13.19 -13.98
CA LEU A 92 18.95 13.89 -14.38
C LEU A 92 19.52 13.41 -15.72
N GLN A 93 19.00 12.34 -16.32
CA GLN A 93 19.50 11.82 -17.59
C GLN A 93 19.22 12.78 -18.74
N ALA A 94 20.29 13.23 -19.39
CA ALA A 94 20.21 13.91 -20.67
C ALA A 94 19.81 12.92 -21.78
N ARG A 95 18.51 12.74 -22.04
CA ARG A 95 18.05 11.95 -23.18
C ARG A 95 17.91 12.85 -24.41
N ARG A 96 18.52 12.44 -25.53
CA ARG A 96 18.35 13.10 -26.83
C ARG A 96 16.91 12.90 -27.31
N VAL A 97 16.18 13.98 -27.54
CA VAL A 97 14.87 13.94 -28.19
C VAL A 97 15.09 13.80 -29.69
N ARG A 98 14.37 12.86 -30.33
CA ARG A 98 14.39 12.65 -31.77
C ARG A 98 13.09 13.24 -32.32
N GLY A 99 13.20 14.23 -33.22
CA GLY A 99 12.03 14.79 -33.88
C GLY A 99 11.33 13.78 -34.80
N GLU A 100 10.10 14.08 -35.20
CA GLU A 100 9.22 13.20 -35.99
C GLU A 100 9.83 12.75 -37.34
N ALA A 101 10.79 13.49 -37.88
CA ALA A 101 11.52 13.19 -39.11
C ALA A 101 12.96 12.64 -38.92
N GLY A 102 13.35 12.32 -37.67
CA GLY A 102 14.70 11.82 -37.38
C GLY A 102 15.78 12.90 -37.22
N GLU A 103 15.40 14.20 -37.24
CA GLU A 103 16.32 15.31 -36.99
C GLU A 103 16.70 15.41 -35.49
N GLU A 104 17.95 15.79 -35.25
CA GLU A 104 18.51 16.01 -33.90
C GLU A 104 18.03 17.35 -33.31
N GLN A 105 16.80 17.38 -32.78
CA GLN A 105 16.30 18.50 -31.97
C GLN A 105 16.38 18.12 -30.49
N GLY A 106 17.54 18.36 -29.89
CA GLY A 106 17.78 18.04 -28.48
C GLY A 106 17.33 19.13 -27.52
N GLU A 107 16.05 19.21 -27.18
CA GLU A 107 15.67 19.78 -25.88
C GLU A 107 15.98 18.75 -24.79
N TYR A 108 16.93 19.07 -23.91
CA TYR A 108 17.28 18.23 -22.77
C TYR A 108 16.10 18.19 -21.79
N GLN A 109 15.40 17.05 -21.70
CA GLN A 109 14.38 16.87 -20.65
C GLN A 109 15.07 16.64 -19.30
N TYR A 110 15.32 17.74 -18.59
CA TYR A 110 15.77 17.74 -17.21
C TYR A 110 14.55 17.87 -16.29
N GLU A 111 14.22 16.82 -15.54
CA GLU A 111 13.10 16.83 -14.59
C GLU A 111 13.59 17.18 -13.17
N GLY A 112 14.18 18.37 -13.02
CA GLY A 112 14.78 18.80 -11.75
C GLY A 112 13.84 18.75 -10.55
N SER A 113 12.54 18.95 -10.74
CA SER A 113 11.55 18.86 -9.66
C SER A 113 11.41 17.43 -9.11
N VAL A 114 11.46 16.42 -9.98
CA VAL A 114 11.41 15.00 -9.62
C VAL A 114 12.69 14.58 -8.92
N ALA A 115 13.85 15.01 -9.44
CA ALA A 115 15.14 14.78 -8.80
C ALA A 115 15.22 15.41 -7.40
N ASN A 116 14.83 16.68 -7.27
CA ASN A 116 14.88 17.41 -6.00
C ASN A 116 13.98 16.76 -4.94
N ARG A 117 12.79 16.28 -5.31
CA ARG A 117 11.89 15.62 -4.36
C ARG A 117 12.47 14.29 -3.87
N ALA A 118 13.07 13.50 -4.75
CA ALA A 118 13.70 12.24 -4.35
C ALA A 118 14.94 12.48 -3.45
N LEU A 119 15.76 13.49 -3.75
CA LEU A 119 16.89 13.90 -2.91
C LEU A 119 16.44 14.44 -1.54
N GLU A 120 15.35 15.19 -1.47
CA GLU A 120 14.78 15.66 -0.21
C GLU A 120 14.36 14.49 0.70
N LEU A 121 13.69 13.48 0.14
CA LEU A 121 13.28 12.28 0.87
C LEU A 121 14.49 11.47 1.36
N LEU A 122 15.51 11.30 0.53
CA LEU A 122 16.77 10.66 0.92
C LEU A 122 17.47 11.42 2.05
N GLY A 123 17.58 12.75 1.94
CA GLY A 123 18.23 13.55 2.99
C GLY A 123 17.42 13.57 4.29
N LYS A 124 16.08 13.48 4.25
CA LYS A 124 15.25 13.34 5.45
C LYS A 124 15.50 11.99 6.14
N GLU A 125 15.60 10.91 5.38
CA GLU A 125 15.92 9.58 5.90
C GLU A 125 17.32 9.53 6.54
N LEU A 126 18.27 10.31 6.01
CA LEU A 126 19.62 10.47 6.54
C LEU A 126 19.74 11.51 7.66
N GLY A 127 18.63 12.17 8.06
CA GLY A 127 18.64 13.21 9.10
C GLY A 127 19.34 14.52 8.70
N MET A 128 19.53 14.77 7.40
CA MET A 128 20.25 15.95 6.88
C MET A 128 19.43 17.24 6.92
N PHE A 129 18.09 17.14 6.96
CA PHE A 129 17.20 18.29 7.02
C PHE A 129 16.62 18.45 8.42
N ILE A 130 17.11 19.46 9.14
CA ILE A 130 16.61 19.82 10.47
C ILE A 130 15.42 20.76 10.30
N ASN A 131 14.25 20.37 10.81
CA ASN A 131 13.09 21.24 10.87
C ASN A 131 13.01 21.91 12.25
N ARG A 132 13.46 23.18 12.34
CA ARG A 132 13.35 23.96 13.57
C ARG A 132 12.01 24.68 13.61
N LYS A 133 11.27 24.51 14.70
CA LYS A 133 10.04 25.24 14.98
C LYS A 133 10.21 25.99 16.30
N GLU A 134 9.92 27.28 16.29
CA GLU A 134 9.81 28.06 17.52
C GLU A 134 8.56 27.59 18.29
N VAL A 135 8.74 27.38 19.60
CA VAL A 135 7.67 26.95 20.50
C VAL A 135 7.48 28.04 21.54
N GLY A 136 6.22 28.41 21.78
CA GLY A 136 5.84 29.45 22.73
C GLY A 136 5.63 30.82 22.07
N LYS A 137 4.81 31.64 22.72
CA LYS A 137 4.60 33.05 22.43
C LYS A 137 5.70 33.88 23.11
N PRO A 138 6.01 35.08 22.59
CA PRO A 138 6.87 36.02 23.29
C PRO A 138 6.37 36.24 24.73
N GLY A 139 7.26 36.08 25.71
CA GLY A 139 6.94 36.24 27.14
C GLY A 139 6.33 35.02 27.83
N GLU A 140 6.05 33.92 27.10
CA GLU A 140 5.42 32.72 27.69
C GLU A 140 6.27 32.03 28.76
N PHE A 141 7.59 32.26 28.73
CA PHE A 141 8.56 31.64 29.63
C PHE A 141 9.17 32.62 30.65
N GLU A 142 8.81 33.91 30.60
CA GLU A 142 9.47 34.95 31.44
C GLU A 142 9.13 34.85 32.93
N GLY A 143 8.05 34.16 33.29
CA GLY A 143 7.57 34.03 34.67
C GLY A 143 7.69 32.62 35.26
N MET A 144 8.33 31.69 34.55
CA MET A 144 8.47 30.30 34.99
C MET A 144 9.72 30.13 35.86
N THR A 145 9.63 29.30 36.89
CA THR A 145 10.83 28.88 37.64
C THR A 145 11.65 27.89 36.83
N ASP A 146 12.91 27.69 37.21
CA ASP A 146 13.80 26.74 36.53
C ASP A 146 13.19 25.32 36.54
N GLU A 147 12.53 24.92 37.63
CA GLU A 147 11.83 23.63 37.72
C GLU A 147 10.62 23.54 36.78
N GLU A 148 9.89 24.64 36.59
CA GLU A 148 8.75 24.71 35.67
C GLU A 148 9.21 24.67 34.21
N LEU A 149 10.33 25.33 33.90
CA LEU A 149 10.96 25.29 32.57
C LEU A 149 11.46 23.88 32.24
N ASP A 150 12.14 23.22 33.18
CA ASP A 150 12.63 21.86 32.98
C ASP A 150 11.48 20.87 32.77
N ALA A 151 10.41 20.97 33.57
CA ALA A 151 9.21 20.16 33.38
C ALA A 151 8.56 20.40 32.01
N GLN A 152 8.55 21.64 31.53
CA GLN A 152 7.99 21.98 30.22
C GLN A 152 8.88 21.52 29.06
N ILE A 153 10.21 21.55 29.23
CA ILE A 153 11.17 20.98 28.27
C ILE A 153 10.97 19.47 28.16
N GLU A 154 10.84 18.76 29.29
CA GLU A 154 10.56 17.32 29.30
C GLU A 154 9.23 17.00 28.61
N GLU A 155 8.18 17.79 28.89
CA GLU A 155 6.89 17.64 28.23
C GLU A 155 7.01 17.84 26.71
N LEU A 156 7.67 18.89 26.25
CA LEU A 156 7.84 19.18 24.81
C LEU A 156 8.70 18.13 24.10
N LEU A 157 9.76 17.65 24.72
CA LEU A 157 10.60 16.57 24.18
C LEU A 157 9.81 15.27 24.06
N SER A 158 8.97 14.95 25.05
CA SER A 158 8.10 13.76 24.98
C SER A 158 7.10 13.85 23.81
N ARG A 159 6.52 15.03 23.56
CA ARG A 159 5.60 15.29 22.44
C ARG A 159 6.28 15.33 21.08
N GLY A 160 7.56 15.70 21.02
CA GLY A 160 8.36 15.79 19.79
C GLY A 160 8.81 14.43 19.21
N THR A 161 8.80 13.36 20.01
CA THR A 161 9.21 12.01 19.56
C THR A 161 8.12 11.27 18.77
N THR A 162 6.86 11.69 18.85
CA THR A 162 5.77 11.17 18.01
C THR A 162 5.73 11.94 16.69
N GLY A 163 6.35 11.39 15.65
CA GLY A 163 6.52 12.05 14.36
C GLY A 163 5.20 12.44 13.67
N GLU A 164 4.94 13.74 13.56
CA GLU A 164 3.97 14.30 12.60
C GLU A 164 4.68 14.53 11.26
N GLY A 165 4.81 13.45 10.50
CA GLY A 165 5.03 13.53 9.06
C GLY A 165 3.71 13.86 8.33
N ALA A 166 3.81 14.77 7.35
CA ALA A 166 2.82 15.08 6.32
C ALA A 166 1.71 16.10 6.65
N GLN A 167 2.00 17.39 6.45
CA GLN A 167 1.05 18.30 5.80
C GLN A 167 1.79 19.17 4.77
N GLY A 168 1.75 18.76 3.51
CA GLY A 168 2.05 19.63 2.37
C GLY A 168 0.78 20.35 1.97
N THR A 169 0.57 21.57 2.47
CA THR A 169 -0.47 22.45 1.94
C THR A 169 0.13 23.27 0.80
N GLY A 170 -0.35 23.01 -0.41
CA GLY A 170 0.00 23.78 -1.61
C GLY A 170 -0.47 25.22 -1.46
N ALA A 171 0.46 26.14 -1.23
CA ALA A 171 0.21 27.56 -1.34
C ALA A 171 0.23 27.97 -2.82
N THR A 172 -0.97 28.16 -3.38
CA THR A 172 -1.18 28.76 -4.70
C THR A 172 -0.56 30.16 -4.73
N ARG A 173 0.44 30.35 -5.61
CA ARG A 173 1.15 31.62 -5.80
C ARG A 173 0.20 32.66 -6.43
N PRO A 174 0.10 33.91 -5.93
CA PRO A 174 -0.71 34.93 -6.58
C PRO A 174 -0.04 35.36 -7.89
N LYS A 175 -0.83 35.43 -8.98
CA LYS A 175 -0.39 35.91 -10.29
C LYS A 175 -0.01 37.39 -10.19
N LYS A 176 1.26 37.72 -10.39
CA LYS A 176 1.75 39.09 -10.54
C LYS A 176 1.17 39.69 -11.82
N GLY A 177 0.42 40.78 -11.69
CA GLY A 177 -0.15 41.52 -12.82
C GLY A 177 0.94 42.06 -13.75
N ILE A 178 0.76 41.84 -15.04
CA ILE A 178 1.56 42.44 -16.10
C ILE A 178 1.05 43.87 -16.28
N LEU A 179 1.87 44.87 -15.91
CA LEU A 179 1.67 46.24 -16.38
C LEU A 179 1.90 46.27 -17.89
N LYS A 180 0.91 46.75 -18.65
CA LYS A 180 1.11 47.14 -20.05
C LYS A 180 1.72 48.55 -20.10
N PRO A 181 2.72 48.80 -20.95
CA PRO A 181 3.12 50.17 -21.26
C PRO A 181 2.12 50.83 -22.23
N HIS A 182 2.16 52.15 -22.22
CA HIS A 182 1.26 53.13 -22.87
C HIS A 182 0.96 52.89 -24.34
#